data_AF-Q8GUW7-F1
#
_entry.id   AF-Q8GUW7-F1
#
_cell.length_a   1.000
_cell.length_b   1.000
_cell.length_c   1.000
_cell.angle_alpha   90.00
_cell.angle_beta   90.00
_cell.angle_gamma   90.00
#
_symmetry.space_group_name_H-M   'P 1'
#
loop_
_entity.id
_entity.type
_entity.pdbx_description
1 polymer ?
#
loop_
_entity_poly.entity_id
_entity_poly.type
_entity_poly.pdbx_seq_one_letter_code
_entity_poly.pdbx_strand_id
1 'polypeptide(L)' 'LRPDIKRGNFSLKEEQTIIHLHQILGNRWSAIASH' A
#
# COMPACT_ATOMS: atom_id res chain seq x y z
N LEU A 1 7.81 -13.15 15.27
CA LEU A 1 6.97 -12.28 14.40
C LEU A 1 6.57 -11.07 15.23
N ARG A 2 6.87 -9.84 14.81
CA ARG A 2 6.59 -8.63 15.61
C ARG A 2 5.08 -8.47 15.84
N PRO A 3 4.61 -8.37 17.10
CA PRO A 3 3.19 -8.24 17.43
C PRO A 3 2.60 -6.87 17.04
N ASP A 4 3.42 -5.85 16.80
CA ASP A 4 2.99 -4.48 16.49
C ASP A 4 2.64 -4.24 15.02
N ILE A 5 2.79 -5.25 14.15
CA ILE A 5 2.38 -5.13 12.76
C ILE A 5 0.87 -5.35 12.70
N LYS A 6 0.10 -4.28 12.52
CA LYS A 6 -1.34 -4.35 12.27
C LYS A 6 -1.59 -5.15 10.99
N ARG A 7 -1.98 -6.41 11.15
CA ARG A 7 -2.46 -7.28 10.07
C ARG A 7 -3.96 -7.07 9.93
N GLY A 8 -4.35 -5.99 9.25
CA GLY A 8 -5.72 -5.72 8.84
C GLY A 8 -5.83 -5.72 7.32
N ASN A 9 -7.03 -5.93 6.80
CA ASN A 9 -7.31 -5.72 5.38
C ASN A 9 -7.17 -4.23 5.06
N PHE A 10 -6.73 -3.91 3.84
CA PHE A 10 -6.79 -2.53 3.34
C PHE A 10 -8.25 -2.09 3.25
N SER A 11 -8.51 -0.83 3.58
CA SER A 11 -9.79 -0.21 3.22
C SER A 11 -9.89 -0.07 1.70
N LEU A 12 -11.12 0.03 1.20
CA LEU A 12 -11.37 0.18 -0.24
C LEU A 12 -10.68 1.41 -0.84
N LYS A 13 -10.54 2.47 -0.03
CA LYS A 13 -9.79 3.68 -0.39
C LYS A 13 -8.29 3.41 -0.50
N GLU A 14 -7.72 2.66 0.43
CA GLU A 14 -6.30 2.29 0.38
C GLU A 14 -6.01 1.41 -0.84
N GLU A 15 -6.88 0.44 -1.15
CA GLU A 15 -6.75 -0.36 -2.38
C GLU A 15 -6.76 0.50 -3.64
N GLN A 16 -7.70 1.44 -3.74
CA GLN A 16 -7.76 2.35 -4.89
C GLN A 16 -6.50 3.21 -5.00
N THR A 17 -6.00 3.73 -3.88
CA THR A 17 -4.75 4.49 -3.85
C THR A 17 -3.56 3.63 -4.28
N ILE A 18 -3.45 2.40 -3.79
CA ILE A 18 -2.38 1.46 -4.17
C ILE A 18 -2.42 1.18 -5.67
N ILE A 19 -3.60 0.90 -6.23
CA ILE A 19 -3.77 0.65 -7.66
C ILE A 19 -3.39 1.89 -8.47
N HIS A 20 -3.86 3.07 -8.07
CA HIS A 20 -3.55 4.33 -8.76
C HIS A 20 -2.05 4.64 -8.73
N LEU A 21 -1.42 4.52 -7.57
CA LEU A 21 0.01 4.73 -7.42
C LEU A 21 0.83 3.67 -8.19
N HIS A 22 0.37 2.42 -8.25
CA HIS A 22 1.01 1.38 -9.05
C HIS A 22 0.92 1.68 -10.56
N GLN A 23 -0.21 2.22 -11.03
CA GLN A 23 -0.32 2.66 -12.43
C GLN A 23 0.67 3.78 -12.77
N ILE A 24 0.95 4.68 -11.83
CA ILE A 24 1.85 5.84 -12.05
C ILE A 24 3.33 5.45 -11.85
N LEU A 25 3.63 4.72 -10.77
CA LEU A 25 5.00 4.45 -10.31
C LEU A 25 5.52 3.07 -10.73
N GLY A 26 4.64 2.17 -11.19
CA GLY A 26 4.95 0.79 -11.49
C GLY A 26 5.32 -0.01 -10.24
N ASN A 27 6.28 -0.93 -10.37
CA ASN A 27 6.71 -1.83 -9.28
C ASN A 27 7.60 -1.16 -8.20
N ARG A 28 7.46 0.15 -8.00
CA ARG A 28 8.22 0.93 -7.00
C ARG A 28 7.51 0.93 -5.64
N TRP A 29 7.39 -0.25 -5.04
CA TRP A 29 6.64 -0.46 -3.78
C TRP A 29 7.13 0.40 -2.60
N SER A 30 8.43 0.71 -2.52
CA SER A 30 8.97 1.61 -1.50
C SER A 30 8.41 3.04 -1.61
N ALA A 31 8.21 3.53 -2.84
CA ALA A 31 7.63 4.85 -3.09
C ALA A 31 6.12 4.84 -2.81
N ILE A 32 5.41 3.76 -3.19
CA ILE A 32 3.98 3.58 -2.90
C ILE A 32 3.73 3.55 -1.40
N ALA A 33 4.57 2.83 -0.63
CA ALA A 33 4.46 2.72 0.81
C ALA A 33 4.85 4.01 1.57
N SER A 34 5.50 4.97 0.89
CA SER A 34 5.90 6.25 1.48
C SER A 34 4.89 7.38 1.22
N HIS A 35 3.82 7.10 0.47
CA HIS A 35 2.73 8.04 0.18
C HIS A 35 1.62 7.91 1.23
#